data_AF-A0A251V657-F1
#
_entry.id   AF-A0A251V657-F1
#
_cell.length_a   1.000
_cell.length_b   1.000
_cell.length_c   1.000
_cell.angle_alpha   90.00
_cell.angle_beta   90.00
_cell.angle_gamma   90.00
#
_symmetry.space_group_name_H-M   'P 1'
#
loop_
_entity.id
_entity.type
_entity.pdbx_description
1 polymer ?
#
loop_
_entity_poly.entity_id
_entity_poly.type
_entity_poly.pdbx_seq_one_letter_code
_entity_poly.pdbx_strand_id
1 'polypeptide(L)'
;MSELGPFRINSDGKTLFMNDYAWSNVANMLFLESPAGLGFSYSNTTSDYDKSGDKNTADDAYIFLVNWLERFPQYKTRDFYITGESYAGLMCHSLHTPSF
;
A
#
# COMPACT_ATOMS: atom_id res chain seq x y z
N MET A 1 -6.02 8.44 5.60
CA MET A 1 -6.62 8.35 6.96
C MET A 1 -8.12 8.64 6.97
N SER A 2 -8.82 8.56 5.83
CA SER A 2 -10.20 9.03 5.72
C SER A 2 -11.22 7.90 5.50
N GLU A 3 -10.75 6.68 5.25
CA GLU A 3 -11.60 5.59 4.74
C GLU A 3 -11.55 4.37 5.67
N LEU A 4 -10.61 3.45 5.42
CA LEU A 4 -10.63 2.08 5.97
C LEU A 4 -9.72 1.88 7.19
N GLY A 5 -8.95 2.90 7.56
CA GLY A 5 -8.02 2.85 8.68
C GLY A 5 -8.72 2.87 10.05
N PRO A 6 -8.01 2.46 11.12
CA PRO A 6 -8.52 2.43 12.49
C PRO A 6 -8.86 3.81 13.06
N PHE A 7 -8.30 4.87 12.48
CA PHE A 7 -8.46 6.24 12.96
C PHE A 7 -8.92 7.17 11.85
N ARG A 8 -9.68 8.20 12.25
CA ARG A 8 -10.05 9.35 11.43
C ARG A 8 -9.56 10.63 12.11
N ILE A 9 -9.32 11.66 11.30
CA ILE A 9 -8.84 12.97 11.76
C ILE A 9 -10.06 13.81 12.17
N ASN A 10 -10.02 14.38 13.37
CA ASN A 10 -11.04 15.33 13.83
C ASN A 10 -10.98 16.64 13.04
N SER A 11 -12.02 17.46 13.11
CA SER A 11 -12.09 18.75 12.43
C SER A 11 -11.00 19.75 12.85
N ASP A 12 -10.32 19.51 13.98
CA ASP A 12 -9.19 20.30 14.45
C ASP A 12 -7.88 20.02 13.67
N GLY A 13 -7.85 18.97 12.84
CA GLY A 13 -6.68 18.55 12.08
C GLY A 13 -5.52 18.02 12.93
N LYS A 14 -5.72 17.82 14.24
CA LYS A 14 -4.66 17.52 15.21
C LYS A 14 -4.94 16.27 16.03
N THR A 15 -6.21 15.97 16.30
CA THR A 15 -6.60 14.81 17.09
C THR A 15 -7.22 13.72 16.23
N LEU A 16 -7.13 12.49 16.71
CA LEU A 16 -7.67 11.31 16.06
C LEU A 16 -8.83 10.75 16.87
N PHE A 17 -9.81 10.19 16.19
CA PHE A 17 -10.89 9.39 16.80
C PHE A 17 -10.96 8.00 16.15
N MET A 18 -11.43 7.02 16.91
CA MET A 18 -11.55 5.64 16.44
C MET A 18 -12.63 5.52 15.36
N ASN A 19 -12.35 4.69 14.37
CA ASN A 19 -13.30 4.30 13.33
C ASN A 19 -13.90 2.94 13.68
N ASP A 20 -15.15 2.91 14.13
CA ASP A 20 -15.83 1.66 14.51
C ASP A 20 -16.00 0.67 13.34
N TYR A 21 -15.92 1.16 12.09
CA TYR A 21 -16.04 0.36 10.87
C TYR A 21 -14.69 0.12 10.18
N ALA A 22 -13.59 0.22 10.92
CA ALA A 22 -12.25 -0.02 10.37
C ALA A 22 -12.08 -1.48 9.94
N TRP A 23 -11.44 -1.69 8.79
CA TRP A 23 -11.15 -3.04 8.28
C TRP A 23 -10.10 -3.77 9.13
N SER A 24 -9.32 -3.02 9.92
CA SER A 24 -8.43 -3.58 10.94
C SER A 24 -9.16 -4.39 12.00
N ASN A 25 -10.50 -4.28 12.12
CA ASN A 25 -11.30 -5.06 13.06
C ASN A 25 -11.44 -6.53 12.62
N VAL A 26 -11.26 -6.83 11.34
CA VAL A 26 -11.46 -8.17 10.76
C VAL A 26 -10.26 -8.69 9.97
N ALA A 27 -9.28 -7.83 9.65
CA ALA A 27 -8.09 -8.19 8.90
C ALA A 27 -6.85 -7.43 9.38
N ASN A 28 -5.66 -7.93 9.05
CA ASN A 28 -4.43 -7.17 9.23
C ASN A 28 -4.24 -6.26 8.01
N MET A 29 -4.34 -4.95 8.21
CA MET A 29 -4.28 -3.96 7.13
C MET A 29 -2.85 -3.43 6.97
N LEU A 30 -2.29 -3.55 5.75
CA LEU A 30 -1.03 -2.94 5.36
C LEU A 30 -1.31 -1.86 4.31
N PHE A 31 -0.98 -0.60 4.62
CA PHE A 31 -1.12 0.52 3.69
C PHE A 31 0.24 0.83 3.07
N LEU A 32 0.29 0.87 1.74
CA LEU A 32 1.50 1.14 0.97
C LEU A 32 1.28 2.40 0.12
N GLU A 33 2.17 3.38 0.28
CA GLU A 33 2.24 4.56 -0.60
C GLU A 33 3.23 4.26 -1.73
N SER A 34 2.74 4.24 -2.98
CA SER A 34 3.53 3.89 -4.17
C SER A 34 2.95 4.60 -5.40
N PRO A 35 3.78 5.05 -6.38
CA PRO A 35 5.24 4.93 -6.45
C PRO A 35 6.01 5.90 -5.55
N ALA A 36 7.34 5.78 -5.55
CA ALA A 36 8.23 6.77 -4.93
C ALA A 36 7.93 8.18 -5.45
N GLY A 37 7.76 9.13 -4.53
CA GLY A 37 7.31 10.50 -4.81
C GLY A 37 5.90 10.79 -4.32
N LEU A 38 5.13 9.77 -3.93
CA LEU A 38 3.82 9.94 -3.30
C LEU A 38 3.90 9.82 -1.78
N GLY A 39 3.30 10.79 -1.08
CA GLY A 39 3.24 10.81 0.38
C GLY A 39 4.62 10.89 1.01
N PHE A 40 4.98 9.85 1.78
CA PHE A 40 6.28 9.73 2.44
C PHE A 40 7.28 8.85 1.69
N SER A 41 6.86 8.17 0.62
CA SER A 41 7.77 7.35 -0.20
C SER A 41 8.66 8.25 -1.06
N TYR A 42 9.99 8.04 -1.03
CA TYR A 42 10.96 8.83 -1.77
C TYR A 42 12.06 7.96 -2.41
N SER A 43 12.64 8.45 -3.50
CA SER A 43 13.88 7.93 -4.09
C SER A 43 15.01 8.95 -3.94
N ASN A 44 16.22 8.47 -3.70
CA ASN A 44 17.44 9.28 -3.73
C ASN A 44 17.86 9.63 -5.17
N THR A 45 17.28 8.98 -6.17
CA THR A 45 17.60 9.17 -7.59
C THR A 45 16.49 9.96 -8.27
N THR A 46 16.77 11.20 -8.65
CA THR A 46 15.75 12.10 -9.21
C THR A 46 15.12 11.56 -10.50
N SER A 47 15.85 10.78 -11.31
CA SER A 47 15.30 10.21 -12.55
C SER A 47 14.21 9.17 -12.33
N ASP A 48 14.06 8.65 -11.10
CA ASP A 48 13.05 7.63 -10.81
C ASP A 48 11.64 8.22 -10.81
N TYR A 49 11.52 9.50 -10.44
CA TYR A 49 10.25 10.22 -10.48
C TYR A 49 9.72 10.36 -11.90
N ASP A 50 10.61 10.50 -12.90
CA ASP A 50 10.25 10.62 -14.32
C ASP A 50 9.98 9.25 -14.99
N LYS A 51 10.39 8.15 -14.35
CA LYS A 51 10.19 6.77 -14.83
C LYS A 51 8.98 6.08 -14.19
N SER A 52 8.20 6.83 -13.41
CA SER A 52 6.97 6.35 -12.76
C SER A 52 5.94 5.93 -13.80
N GLY A 53 5.80 4.63 -14.04
CA GLY A 53 4.81 4.05 -14.94
C GLY A 53 4.34 2.69 -14.42
N ASP A 54 3.18 2.22 -14.91
CA ASP A 54 2.42 1.12 -14.32
C ASP A 54 3.25 -0.14 -14.02
N LYS A 55 4.12 -0.51 -14.97
CA LYS A 55 4.98 -1.68 -14.83
C LYS A 55 6.02 -1.51 -13.72
N ASN A 56 6.71 -0.36 -13.70
CA ASN A 56 7.75 -0.09 -12.72
C ASN A 56 7.16 0.01 -11.30
N THR A 57 6.00 0.66 -11.17
CA THR A 57 5.29 0.75 -9.88
C THR A 57 4.82 -0.61 -9.36
N ALA A 58 4.37 -1.50 -10.25
CA ALA A 58 4.01 -2.87 -9.87
C ALA A 58 5.24 -3.69 -9.43
N ASP A 59 6.35 -3.58 -10.17
CA ASP A 59 7.61 -4.26 -9.83
C ASP A 59 8.17 -3.77 -8.48
N ASP A 60 8.14 -2.45 -8.23
CA ASP A 60 8.56 -1.86 -6.95
C ASP A 60 7.66 -2.30 -5.79
N ALA A 61 6.34 -2.38 -6.01
CA ALA A 61 5.40 -2.87 -5.01
C ALA A 61 5.62 -4.36 -4.69
N TYR A 62 5.97 -5.18 -5.69
CA TYR A 62 6.34 -6.58 -5.48
C TYR A 62 7.63 -6.71 -4.66
N ILE A 63 8.67 -5.94 -5.01
CA ILE A 63 9.94 -5.92 -4.27
C ILE A 63 9.70 -5.49 -2.81
N PHE A 64 8.86 -4.47 -2.60
CA PHE A 64 8.44 -4.07 -1.25
C PHE A 64 7.79 -5.23 -0.50
N LEU A 65 6.82 -5.93 -1.11
CA LEU A 65 6.10 -7.02 -0.46
C LEU A 65 7.01 -8.18 -0.06
N VAL A 66 7.92 -8.60 -0.95
CA VAL A 66 8.90 -9.65 -0.65
C VAL A 66 9.78 -9.24 0.54
N ASN A 67 10.33 -8.03 0.52
CA ASN A 67 11.17 -7.52 1.61
C ASN A 67 10.39 -7.35 2.92
N TRP A 68 9.12 -6.96 2.84
CA TRP A 68 8.24 -6.85 4.00
C TRP A 68 7.96 -8.22 4.62
N LEU A 69 7.71 -9.25 3.82
CA LEU A 69 7.51 -10.62 4.29
C LEU A 69 8.80 -11.23 4.87
N GLU A 70 9.99 -10.87 4.36
CA GLU A 70 11.25 -11.25 5.00
C GLU A 70 11.43 -10.58 6.36
N ARG A 71 11.02 -9.31 6.51
CA ARG A 71 11.05 -8.61 7.79
C ARG A 71 10.00 -9.13 8.78
N PHE A 72 8.84 -9.54 8.29
CA PHE A 72 7.71 -10.03 9.09
C PHE A 72 7.32 -11.46 8.68
N PRO A 73 8.19 -12.46 8.94
CA PRO A 73 8.01 -13.82 8.45
C PRO A 73 6.76 -14.51 8.99
N GLN A 74 6.20 -14.05 10.12
CA GLN A 74 4.97 -14.56 10.70
C GLN A 74 3.71 -14.35 9.81
N TYR A 75 3.81 -13.51 8.77
CA TYR A 75 2.73 -13.30 7.81
C TYR A 75 2.85 -14.17 6.55
N LYS A 76 3.96 -14.88 6.34
CA LYS A 76 4.20 -15.69 5.11
C LYS A 76 3.16 -16.79 4.86
N THR A 77 2.53 -17.30 5.92
CA THR A 77 1.54 -18.39 5.84
C THR A 77 0.10 -17.91 5.95
N ARG A 78 -0.13 -16.59 5.95
CA ARG A 78 -1.49 -16.03 6.08
C ARG A 78 -2.10 -15.82 4.71
N ASP A 79 -3.42 -15.94 4.65
CA ASP A 79 -4.18 -15.55 3.46
C ASP A 79 -3.91 -14.07 3.17
N PHE A 80 -3.54 -13.79 1.94
CA PHE A 80 -3.12 -12.47 1.49
C PHE A 80 -4.04 -11.98 0.38
N TYR A 81 -4.55 -10.77 0.56
CA TYR A 81 -5.48 -10.13 -0.38
C TYR A 81 -4.93 -8.75 -0.72
N ILE A 82 -4.94 -8.41 -2.02
CA ILE A 82 -4.61 -7.08 -2.51
C ILE A 82 -5.92 -6.37 -2.83
N THR A 83 -6.08 -5.17 -2.30
CA THR A 83 -7.25 -4.33 -2.56
C THR A 83 -6.77 -2.92 -2.87
N GLY A 84 -7.40 -2.25 -3.84
CA GLY A 84 -7.07 -0.88 -4.20
C GLY A 84 -8.26 -0.19 -4.85
N GLU A 85 -8.35 1.12 -4.67
CA GLU A 85 -9.37 1.97 -5.30
C GLU A 85 -8.77 2.73 -6.48
N SER A 86 -9.57 2.95 -7.53
CA SER A 86 -9.18 3.70 -8.72
C SER A 86 -7.95 3.07 -9.43
N TYR A 87 -6.88 3.84 -9.65
CA TYR A 87 -5.67 3.39 -10.34
C TYR A 87 -4.94 2.23 -9.63
N ALA A 88 -5.15 2.07 -8.33
CA ALA A 88 -4.66 0.92 -7.59
C ALA A 88 -5.31 -0.41 -8.06
N GLY A 89 -6.44 -0.35 -8.76
CA GLY A 89 -7.04 -1.51 -9.43
C GLY A 89 -6.20 -2.06 -10.60
N LEU A 90 -5.53 -1.19 -11.37
CA LEU A 90 -4.59 -1.61 -12.41
C LEU A 90 -3.36 -2.29 -11.81
N MET A 91 -2.86 -1.80 -10.68
CA MET A 91 -1.78 -2.43 -9.92
C MET A 91 -2.20 -3.79 -9.36
N CYS A 92 -3.41 -3.89 -8.80
CA CYS A 92 -3.96 -5.14 -8.29
C CYS A 92 -4.12 -6.19 -9.40
N HIS A 93 -4.54 -5.79 -10.60
CA HIS A 93 -4.62 -6.68 -11.75
C HIS A 93 -3.23 -7.13 -12.23
N SER A 94 -2.30 -6.18 -12.39
CA SER A 94 -0.92 -6.44 -12.84
C SER A 94 -0.17 -7.41 -11.92
N LEU A 95 -0.33 -7.28 -10.59
CA LEU A 95 0.27 -8.19 -9.61
C LEU A 95 -0.39 -9.59 -9.59
N HIS A 96 -1.64 -9.72 -10.04
CA HIS A 96 -2.33 -11.00 -10.13
C HIS A 96 -2.00 -11.77 -11.42
N THR A 97 -1.57 -11.07 -12.47
CA THR A 97 -1.14 -11.66 -13.74
C THR A 97 0.37 -11.57 -13.89
N PRO A 98 1.16 -12.47 -13.28
CA PRO A 98 2.54 -12.64 -13.70
C PRO A 98 2.49 -13.10 -15.16
N SER A 99 2.93 -12.23 -16.06
CA SER A 99 3.14 -12.58 -17.46
C SER A 99 4.27 -13.63 -17.48
N PHE A 100 3.90 -14.89 -17.68
CA PHE A 100 4.82 -15.95 -18.09
C PHE A 100 5.09 -15.84 -19.59
#